data_AF-A0A9P5TSX7-F1
#
_entry.id   AF-A0A9P5TSX7-F1
#
_cell.length_a   1.000
_cell.length_b   1.000
_cell.length_c   1.000
_cell.angle_alpha   90.00
_cell.angle_beta   90.00
_cell.angle_gamma   90.00
#
_symmetry.space_group_name_H-M   'P 1'
#
loop_
_entity.id
_entity.type
_entity.pdbx_description
1 polymer ?
#
loop_
_entity_poly.entity_id
_entity_poly.type
_entity_poly.pdbx_seq_one_letter_code
_entity_poly.pdbx_strand_id
1 'polypeptide(L)'
;MLPYVVLSALLPLLAFAQDGGISGPTSSAQAAGYSCDPKQCKLPNCNCASTSPPGGLQPSDVPQFIVFTADDAVQSYTLDSVNQFLAQRKNPNGCSIKMTYYTSLNYTNYTLVTDWYVAGNEIADHTMTHVGTPPADEVNGNLIALNALAGIPLSEIKGFRAPFLNYSVDTLKMLAQAQFTYDSSAAASIPVTDPDSDAYWPYTLDNGMANNCLTVPGTCQGQPKLPGFWEIPMYAFFDDRGVDGPHLMDPWLDTANGGSTVNDTATLEYMQKTFTAHYNGNRQPIGLYTHPIHLSTTYPGVNAPKSTIDMINAFLDWAQKQPNVWIVSSIQLLEWVRNPVPISQLNNFAPLKCTAPAIDASQHICNGIPQNEAGLLSHCAFSDFPFYTCYGCPSVQPSPANPNPSQDNSTGQARHRISANCSTPFWDPIAGKCLCTDNSCTFTDLSRPIGPNGANLTGGDTGSSFANGSASPSTTAYIPFNGAAPPPLLPYGAWPAIIIGCIGALLGTYGTVSRL
;
A
#
# COMPACT_ATOMS: atom_id res chain seq x y z
N MET A 1 -24.71 -33.93 -14.74
CA MET A 1 -24.36 -33.98 -13.30
C MET A 1 -23.16 -34.90 -13.14
N LEU A 2 -21.96 -34.31 -13.08
CA LEU A 2 -20.70 -34.92 -12.64
C LEU A 2 -19.93 -33.80 -11.91
N PRO A 3 -19.21 -34.07 -10.81
CA PRO A 3 -19.11 -33.13 -9.69
C PRO A 3 -17.88 -32.20 -9.75
N TYR A 4 -18.13 -30.95 -9.36
CA TYR A 4 -17.17 -29.88 -9.05
C TYR A 4 -16.35 -30.19 -7.78
N VAL A 5 -15.51 -31.24 -7.79
CA VAL A 5 -14.72 -31.62 -6.60
C VAL A 5 -13.21 -31.65 -6.87
N VAL A 6 -12.75 -31.41 -8.11
CA VAL A 6 -11.31 -31.51 -8.43
C VAL A 6 -10.58 -30.16 -8.44
N LEU A 7 -11.28 -29.01 -8.40
CA LEU A 7 -10.61 -27.70 -8.37
C LEU A 7 -10.22 -27.21 -6.96
N SER A 8 -10.76 -27.81 -5.90
CA SER A 8 -10.56 -27.34 -4.51
C SER A 8 -9.31 -27.91 -3.83
N ALA A 9 -8.63 -28.88 -4.46
CA ALA A 9 -7.49 -29.59 -3.87
C ALA A 9 -6.11 -29.07 -4.32
N LEU A 10 -6.06 -28.08 -5.21
CA LEU A 10 -4.81 -27.51 -5.75
C LEU A 10 -4.48 -26.11 -5.21
N LEU A 11 -5.36 -25.51 -4.40
CA LEU A 11 -5.12 -24.22 -3.76
C LEU A 11 -4.00 -24.19 -2.69
N PRO A 12 -3.70 -25.24 -1.91
CA PRO A 12 -2.66 -25.14 -0.88
C PRO A 12 -1.23 -25.35 -1.41
N LEU A 13 -1.05 -25.67 -2.71
CA LEU A 13 0.27 -25.88 -3.34
C LEU A 13 0.74 -24.69 -4.19
N LEU A 14 -0.07 -23.63 -4.30
CA LEU A 14 0.26 -22.38 -4.99
C LEU A 14 0.58 -21.22 -4.02
N ALA A 15 0.60 -21.47 -2.71
CA ALA A 15 1.04 -20.51 -1.71
C ALA A 15 2.58 -20.34 -1.67
N PHE A 16 3.32 -21.02 -2.56
CA PHE A 16 4.77 -20.87 -2.68
C PHE A 16 5.07 -19.79 -3.73
N ALA A 17 5.33 -18.57 -3.25
CA ALA A 17 5.70 -17.36 -4.00
C ALA A 17 4.58 -16.73 -4.84
N GLN A 18 3.77 -15.85 -4.25
CA GLN A 18 2.99 -14.91 -5.05
C GLN A 18 3.17 -13.43 -4.73
N ASP A 19 3.56 -12.99 -3.53
CA ASP A 19 3.71 -11.55 -3.27
C ASP A 19 5.07 -11.18 -2.66
N GLY A 20 6.01 -10.74 -3.50
CA GLY A 20 7.24 -10.07 -3.03
C GLY A 20 8.36 -10.96 -2.47
N GLY A 21 8.31 -12.29 -2.68
CA GLY A 21 9.37 -13.20 -2.25
C GLY A 21 10.73 -12.89 -2.92
N ILE A 22 11.79 -12.85 -2.12
CA ILE A 22 13.16 -12.56 -2.56
C ILE A 22 14.12 -13.68 -2.13
N SER A 23 15.15 -13.94 -2.92
CA SER A 23 16.09 -15.05 -2.69
C SER A 23 17.56 -14.63 -2.58
N GLY A 24 17.81 -13.31 -2.43
CA GLY A 24 19.14 -12.73 -2.28
C GLY A 24 19.16 -11.20 -2.45
N PRO A 25 20.34 -10.61 -2.68
CA PRO A 25 20.49 -9.19 -2.98
C PRO A 25 19.67 -8.75 -4.20
N THR A 26 18.90 -7.67 -4.05
CA THR A 26 18.23 -7.00 -5.17
C THR A 26 19.04 -5.80 -5.67
N SER A 27 20.14 -5.45 -4.99
CA SER A 27 21.00 -4.30 -5.29
C SER A 27 22.48 -4.69 -5.15
N SER A 28 23.37 -3.85 -5.69
CA SER A 28 24.80 -3.83 -5.37
C SER A 28 25.34 -2.42 -5.57
N ALA A 29 26.47 -2.06 -4.95
CA ALA A 29 27.05 -0.72 -5.11
C ALA A 29 27.31 -0.37 -6.59
N GLN A 30 27.81 -1.33 -7.37
CA GLN A 30 28.09 -1.14 -8.80
C GLN A 30 26.81 -0.99 -9.61
N ALA A 31 25.79 -1.82 -9.36
CA ALA A 31 24.51 -1.74 -10.05
C ALA A 31 23.74 -0.46 -9.67
N ALA A 32 23.86 -0.02 -8.42
CA ALA A 32 23.30 1.24 -7.96
C ALA A 32 23.94 2.43 -8.68
N GLY A 33 25.28 2.48 -8.75
CA GLY A 33 26.00 3.62 -9.33
C GLY A 33 25.54 4.95 -8.74
N TYR A 34 25.11 4.92 -7.48
CA TYR A 34 24.40 6.02 -6.83
C TYR A 34 25.39 7.10 -6.40
N SER A 35 25.05 8.36 -6.70
CA SER A 35 25.83 9.52 -6.29
C SER A 35 24.90 10.64 -5.91
N CYS A 36 25.09 11.18 -4.71
CA CYS A 36 24.30 12.27 -4.17
C CYS A 36 25.23 13.24 -3.43
N ASP A 37 25.12 14.54 -3.71
CA ASP A 37 25.80 15.56 -2.91
C ASP A 37 24.91 15.92 -1.71
N PRO A 38 25.26 15.50 -0.48
CA PRO A 38 24.46 15.81 0.70
C PRO A 38 24.49 17.30 1.07
N LYS A 39 25.31 18.13 0.41
CA LYS A 39 25.26 19.60 0.55
C LYS A 39 24.14 20.22 -0.29
N GLN A 40 23.75 19.60 -1.40
CA GLN A 40 22.66 20.06 -2.27
C GLN A 40 21.33 19.41 -1.90
N CYS A 41 21.35 18.11 -1.61
CA CYS A 41 20.17 17.37 -1.20
C CYS A 41 19.93 17.55 0.31
N LYS A 42 18.95 18.38 0.68
CA LYS A 42 18.66 18.78 2.07
C LYS A 42 17.22 18.54 2.48
N LEU A 43 17.07 18.02 3.70
CA LEU A 43 15.79 17.90 4.39
C LEU A 43 15.14 19.28 4.56
N PRO A 44 13.79 19.39 4.56
CA PRO A 44 12.81 18.28 4.53
C PRO A 44 12.43 17.81 3.11
N ASN A 45 13.06 18.36 2.07
CA ASN A 45 12.61 18.17 0.69
C ASN A 45 13.44 17.15 -0.09
N CYS A 46 14.67 16.86 0.34
CA CYS A 46 15.56 15.91 -0.31
C CYS A 46 16.39 15.18 0.75
N ASN A 47 16.49 13.86 0.63
CA ASN A 47 17.42 13.04 1.41
C ASN A 47 18.17 12.08 0.48
N CYS A 48 19.49 11.97 0.66
CA CYS A 48 20.28 10.99 -0.09
C CYS A 48 19.99 9.58 0.42
N ALA A 49 20.04 8.57 -0.45
CA ALA A 49 20.09 7.18 -0.03
C ALA A 49 21.35 6.97 0.84
N SER A 50 21.15 6.63 2.10
CA SER A 50 22.22 6.47 3.08
C SER A 50 21.79 5.52 4.19
N THR A 51 22.74 4.70 4.66
CA THR A 51 22.57 3.88 5.85
C THR A 51 22.72 4.68 7.14
N SER A 52 23.21 5.93 7.06
CA SER A 52 23.35 6.82 8.22
C SER A 52 22.02 7.50 8.57
N PRO A 53 21.73 7.75 9.86
CA PRO A 53 20.49 8.40 10.26
C PRO A 53 20.27 9.78 9.63
N PRO A 54 19.03 10.13 9.23
CA PRO A 54 18.68 11.45 8.73
C PRO A 54 19.04 12.56 9.73
N GLY A 55 19.37 13.75 9.20
CA GLY A 55 19.73 14.91 10.02
C GLY A 55 21.10 14.82 10.71
N GLY A 56 21.89 13.75 10.47
CA GLY A 56 23.20 13.58 11.08
C GLY A 56 23.13 13.24 12.58
N LEU A 57 21.99 12.69 13.03
CA LEU A 57 21.82 12.23 14.41
C LEU A 57 22.78 11.06 14.70
N GLN A 58 23.27 11.01 15.93
CA GLN A 58 23.99 9.83 16.41
C GLN A 58 23.00 8.67 16.56
N PRO A 59 23.36 7.43 16.20
CA PRO A 59 22.44 6.30 16.31
C PRO A 59 21.82 6.11 17.71
N SER A 60 22.55 6.48 18.78
CA SER A 60 22.03 6.43 20.16
C SER A 60 20.85 7.37 20.43
N ASP A 61 20.71 8.44 19.63
CA ASP A 61 19.64 9.42 19.75
C ASP A 61 18.46 9.13 18.80
N VAL A 62 18.54 8.06 18.02
CA VAL A 62 17.56 7.72 16.98
C VAL A 62 16.56 6.68 17.52
N PRO A 63 15.23 6.92 17.40
CA PRO A 63 14.23 5.89 17.66
C PRO A 63 14.46 4.67 16.76
N GLN A 64 14.22 3.46 17.27
CA GLN A 64 14.05 2.32 16.38
C GLN A 64 12.59 2.28 15.92
N PHE A 65 12.36 2.47 14.63
CA PHE A 65 11.03 2.33 14.06
C PHE A 65 10.76 0.90 13.60
N ILE A 66 9.55 0.42 13.87
CA ILE A 66 8.93 -0.73 13.23
C ILE A 66 7.79 -0.16 12.37
N VAL A 67 7.87 -0.35 11.07
CA VAL A 67 6.82 0.05 10.12
C VAL A 67 5.90 -1.15 9.92
N PHE A 68 4.70 -1.08 10.45
CA PHE A 68 3.69 -2.13 10.26
C PHE A 68 2.82 -1.74 9.07
N THR A 69 2.65 -2.65 8.10
CA THR A 69 1.75 -2.44 6.97
C THR A 69 0.86 -3.66 6.72
N ALA A 70 -0.28 -3.41 6.08
CA ALA A 70 -1.15 -4.42 5.52
C ALA A 70 -1.45 -4.06 4.07
N ASP A 71 -1.54 -5.08 3.23
CA ASP A 71 -1.81 -4.93 1.81
C ASP A 71 -3.18 -5.57 1.47
N ASP A 72 -3.67 -5.31 0.27
CA ASP A 72 -4.93 -5.80 -0.31
C ASP A 72 -6.25 -5.22 0.25
N ALA A 73 -7.29 -6.05 0.24
CA ALA A 73 -8.67 -5.67 0.50
C ALA A 73 -8.91 -5.47 2.00
N VAL A 74 -9.61 -4.39 2.34
CA VAL A 74 -10.03 -4.12 3.71
C VAL A 74 -11.36 -4.80 3.97
N GLN A 75 -11.37 -5.79 4.87
CA GLN A 75 -12.53 -6.58 5.25
C GLN A 75 -12.54 -6.78 6.77
N SER A 76 -13.66 -7.21 7.34
CA SER A 76 -13.77 -7.39 8.80
C SER A 76 -12.72 -8.35 9.34
N TYR A 77 -12.52 -9.47 8.65
CA TYR A 77 -11.56 -10.49 9.05
C TYR A 77 -10.09 -10.11 8.80
N THR A 78 -9.79 -9.15 7.92
CA THR A 78 -8.44 -8.59 7.77
C THR A 78 -8.17 -7.54 8.83
N LEU A 79 -9.17 -6.72 9.18
CA LEU A 79 -9.08 -5.78 10.31
C LEU A 79 -8.96 -6.49 11.67
N ASP A 80 -9.73 -7.55 11.90
CA ASP A 80 -9.59 -8.39 13.10
C ASP A 80 -8.16 -8.94 13.21
N SER A 81 -7.61 -9.37 12.07
CA SER A 81 -6.28 -9.96 11.95
C SER A 81 -5.13 -8.97 12.24
N VAL A 82 -5.25 -7.70 11.84
CA VAL A 82 -4.25 -6.70 12.27
C VAL A 82 -4.48 -6.26 13.71
N ASN A 83 -5.74 -6.11 14.14
CA ASN A 83 -6.06 -5.59 15.47
C ASN A 83 -5.61 -6.50 16.62
N GLN A 84 -5.54 -7.82 16.41
CA GLN A 84 -4.94 -8.75 17.39
C GLN A 84 -3.47 -8.43 17.70
N PHE A 85 -2.75 -7.74 16.80
CA PHE A 85 -1.38 -7.30 17.06
C PHE A 85 -1.34 -5.88 17.63
N LEU A 86 -2.24 -5.00 17.20
CA LEU A 86 -2.15 -3.56 17.50
C LEU A 86 -2.90 -3.11 18.75
N ALA A 87 -4.10 -3.65 19.02
CA ALA A 87 -5.05 -3.06 19.97
C ALA A 87 -4.50 -2.97 21.41
N GLN A 88 -3.64 -3.91 21.78
CA GLN A 88 -3.00 -3.99 23.10
C GLN A 88 -1.72 -3.15 23.23
N ARG A 89 -1.26 -2.50 22.15
CA ARG A 89 0.05 -1.86 22.09
C ARG A 89 -0.06 -0.34 22.11
N LYS A 90 0.90 0.28 22.78
CA LYS A 90 1.10 1.73 22.82
C LYS A 90 2.55 2.06 22.48
N ASN A 91 2.76 3.21 21.85
CA ASN A 91 4.08 3.80 21.72
C ASN A 91 4.51 4.46 23.05
N PRO A 92 5.81 4.78 23.24
CA PRO A 92 6.33 5.36 24.48
C PRO A 92 5.64 6.66 24.97
N ASN A 93 4.98 7.40 24.08
CA ASN A 93 4.16 8.56 24.44
C ASN A 93 2.74 8.22 24.93
N GLY A 94 2.39 6.94 25.04
CA GLY A 94 1.06 6.47 25.46
C GLY A 94 0.02 6.41 24.34
N CYS A 95 0.37 6.78 23.10
CA CYS A 95 -0.56 6.75 21.98
C CYS A 95 -0.74 5.33 21.44
N SER A 96 -1.94 5.03 20.92
CA SER A 96 -2.14 3.83 20.10
C SER A 96 -1.17 3.86 18.93
N ILE A 97 -0.58 2.71 18.63
CA ILE A 97 0.25 2.55 17.45
C ILE A 97 -0.60 2.75 16.19
N LYS A 98 0.03 3.28 15.14
CA LYS A 98 -0.61 3.46 13.83
C LYS A 98 0.13 2.62 12.81
N MET A 99 -0.57 2.26 11.74
CA MET A 99 0.00 1.49 10.65
C MET A 99 -0.56 1.97 9.30
N THR A 100 -0.01 1.45 8.21
CA THR A 100 -0.44 1.77 6.83
C THR A 100 -1.20 0.62 6.23
N TYR A 101 -2.37 0.87 5.64
CA TYR A 101 -3.07 -0.09 4.80
C TYR A 101 -2.95 0.32 3.32
N TYR A 102 -2.22 -0.45 2.52
CA TYR A 102 -2.17 -0.30 1.07
C TYR A 102 -3.39 -1.02 0.48
N THR A 103 -4.42 -0.24 0.16
CA THR A 103 -5.76 -0.77 -0.13
C THR A 103 -5.96 -1.01 -1.62
N SER A 104 -6.36 -2.23 -1.99
CA SER A 104 -6.93 -2.55 -3.30
C SER A 104 -8.47 -2.62 -3.24
N LEU A 105 -9.18 -2.45 -4.35
CA LEU A 105 -10.64 -2.28 -4.31
C LEU A 105 -11.45 -3.56 -4.40
N ASN A 106 -10.94 -4.57 -5.10
CA ASN A 106 -11.63 -5.86 -5.18
C ASN A 106 -11.87 -6.39 -3.76
N TYR A 107 -13.12 -6.70 -3.43
CA TYR A 107 -13.56 -7.19 -2.12
C TYR A 107 -13.46 -6.19 -0.94
N THR A 108 -13.03 -4.93 -1.17
CA THR A 108 -12.92 -3.95 -0.10
C THR A 108 -14.29 -3.48 0.38
N ASN A 109 -14.44 -3.46 1.71
CA ASN A 109 -15.56 -2.83 2.37
C ASN A 109 -15.20 -1.40 2.76
N TYR A 110 -15.72 -0.42 2.01
CA TYR A 110 -15.32 0.98 2.13
C TYR A 110 -15.66 1.64 3.48
N THR A 111 -16.67 1.16 4.20
CA THR A 111 -16.92 1.65 5.57
C THR A 111 -15.75 1.34 6.49
N LEU A 112 -15.14 0.16 6.35
CA LEU A 112 -14.02 -0.26 7.16
C LEU A 112 -12.75 0.53 6.83
N VAL A 113 -12.58 0.93 5.56
CA VAL A 113 -11.53 1.88 5.15
C VAL A 113 -11.74 3.24 5.85
N THR A 114 -12.98 3.70 5.92
CA THR A 114 -13.36 4.96 6.60
C THR A 114 -13.01 4.88 8.08
N ASP A 115 -13.46 3.82 8.77
CA ASP A 115 -13.19 3.57 10.19
C ASP A 115 -11.68 3.53 10.48
N TRP A 116 -10.94 2.84 9.62
CA TRP A 116 -9.49 2.68 9.77
C TRP A 116 -8.75 4.02 9.70
N TYR A 117 -9.11 4.84 8.70
CA TYR A 117 -8.58 6.19 8.53
C TYR A 117 -8.96 7.11 9.69
N VAL A 118 -10.22 7.09 10.14
CA VAL A 118 -10.73 7.95 11.22
C VAL A 118 -10.14 7.55 12.58
N ALA A 119 -9.78 6.27 12.75
CA ALA A 119 -8.97 5.81 13.86
C ALA A 119 -7.51 6.32 13.82
N GLY A 120 -7.12 7.07 12.79
CA GLY A 120 -5.81 7.73 12.63
C GLY A 120 -4.74 6.88 11.98
N ASN A 121 -5.13 5.76 11.35
CA ASN A 121 -4.21 4.97 10.52
C ASN A 121 -4.10 5.56 9.11
N GLU A 122 -3.06 5.18 8.40
CA GLU A 122 -2.84 5.61 7.03
C GLU A 122 -3.55 4.68 6.04
N ILE A 123 -4.18 5.27 5.03
CA ILE A 123 -4.68 4.58 3.84
C ILE A 123 -3.82 5.00 2.64
N ALA A 124 -3.26 4.02 1.96
CA ALA A 124 -2.42 4.18 0.80
C ALA A 124 -2.98 3.37 -0.39
N ASP A 125 -2.51 3.68 -1.59
CA ASP A 125 -2.98 3.09 -2.84
C ASP A 125 -2.26 1.77 -3.16
N HIS A 126 -3.04 0.75 -3.57
CA HIS A 126 -2.56 -0.55 -4.04
C HIS A 126 -3.26 -1.03 -5.32
N THR A 127 -3.61 -0.10 -6.22
CA THR A 127 -4.39 -0.29 -7.46
C THR A 127 -5.83 -0.75 -7.26
N MET A 128 -6.69 -0.68 -8.29
CA MET A 128 -8.08 -1.15 -8.15
C MET A 128 -8.14 -2.67 -8.15
N THR A 129 -7.47 -3.32 -9.11
CA THR A 129 -7.64 -4.75 -9.38
C THR A 129 -6.43 -5.62 -9.06
N HIS A 130 -5.45 -5.08 -8.33
CA HIS A 130 -4.25 -5.78 -7.88
C HIS A 130 -3.37 -6.26 -9.05
N VAL A 131 -2.91 -5.31 -9.88
CA VAL A 131 -2.07 -5.59 -11.05
C VAL A 131 -0.66 -5.02 -10.93
N GLY A 132 0.34 -5.81 -11.30
CA GLY A 132 1.74 -5.38 -11.38
C GLY A 132 2.01 -4.51 -12.61
N THR A 133 3.04 -3.66 -12.53
CA THR A 133 3.33 -2.58 -13.51
C THR A 133 2.04 -1.85 -13.92
N PRO A 134 1.33 -1.24 -12.96
CA PRO A 134 -0.04 -0.82 -13.18
C PRO A 134 -0.13 0.32 -14.18
N PRO A 135 -1.13 0.30 -15.07
CA PRO A 135 -1.50 1.44 -15.89
C PRO A 135 -2.12 2.57 -15.04
N ALA A 136 -2.23 3.76 -15.63
CA ALA A 136 -2.65 4.96 -14.90
C ALA A 136 -4.11 4.93 -14.43
N ASP A 137 -4.99 4.20 -15.12
CA ASP A 137 -6.39 4.03 -14.73
C ASP A 137 -6.55 3.15 -13.48
N GLU A 138 -5.65 2.20 -13.26
CA GLU A 138 -5.61 1.38 -12.04
C GLU A 138 -5.24 2.20 -10.79
N VAL A 139 -4.24 3.07 -10.90
CA VAL A 139 -3.83 3.94 -9.79
C VAL A 139 -4.82 5.08 -9.60
N ASN A 140 -5.12 5.87 -10.63
CA ASN A 140 -6.04 6.99 -10.50
C ASN A 140 -7.46 6.52 -10.14
N GLY A 141 -7.88 5.37 -10.65
CA GLY A 141 -9.18 4.80 -10.33
C GLY A 141 -9.32 4.39 -8.87
N ASN A 142 -8.23 3.90 -8.26
CA ASN A 142 -8.22 3.57 -6.84
C ASN A 142 -8.34 4.81 -5.96
N LEU A 143 -7.55 5.86 -6.25
CA LEU A 143 -7.70 7.19 -5.62
C LEU A 143 -9.14 7.70 -5.68
N ILE A 144 -9.76 7.65 -6.87
CA ILE A 144 -11.14 8.10 -7.09
C ILE A 144 -12.12 7.28 -6.25
N ALA A 145 -12.00 5.96 -6.22
CA ALA A 145 -12.94 5.10 -5.49
C ALA A 145 -12.77 5.21 -3.97
N LEU A 146 -11.54 5.29 -3.44
CA LEU A 146 -11.29 5.52 -2.02
C LEU A 146 -11.86 6.86 -1.57
N ASN A 147 -11.71 7.92 -2.38
CA ASN A 147 -12.35 9.20 -2.10
C ASN A 147 -13.88 9.11 -2.16
N ALA A 148 -14.42 8.52 -3.23
CA ALA A 148 -15.86 8.51 -3.47
C ALA A 148 -16.62 7.59 -2.50
N LEU A 149 -16.08 6.42 -2.19
CA LEU A 149 -16.80 5.36 -1.48
C LEU A 149 -16.35 5.18 -0.03
N ALA A 150 -15.14 5.60 0.34
CA ALA A 150 -14.66 5.65 1.72
C ALA A 150 -14.45 7.08 2.26
N GLY A 151 -14.60 8.11 1.41
CA GLY A 151 -14.51 9.49 1.87
C GLY A 151 -13.12 9.88 2.34
N ILE A 152 -12.08 9.25 1.83
CA ILE A 152 -10.70 9.63 2.16
C ILE A 152 -10.31 10.84 1.30
N PRO A 153 -9.91 11.99 1.89
CA PRO A 153 -9.43 13.12 1.12
C PRO A 153 -8.24 12.69 0.26
N LEU A 154 -8.20 13.16 -0.98
CA LEU A 154 -7.15 12.78 -1.92
C LEU A 154 -5.78 13.25 -1.45
N SER A 155 -5.71 14.42 -0.80
CA SER A 155 -4.47 14.90 -0.18
C SER A 155 -3.95 14.01 0.96
N GLU A 156 -4.77 13.09 1.48
CA GLU A 156 -4.40 12.15 2.54
C GLU A 156 -4.02 10.76 2.02
N ILE A 157 -4.27 10.45 0.74
CA ILE A 157 -3.77 9.24 0.08
C ILE A 157 -2.37 9.52 -0.49
N LYS A 158 -1.37 9.46 0.39
CA LYS A 158 0.01 9.95 0.11
C LYS A 158 0.95 8.87 -0.42
N GLY A 159 0.68 7.61 -0.07
CA GLY A 159 1.53 6.47 -0.35
C GLY A 159 1.01 5.58 -1.45
N PHE A 160 1.93 4.88 -2.11
CA PHE A 160 1.64 3.81 -3.05
C PHE A 160 2.52 2.59 -2.75
N ARG A 161 2.00 1.39 -3.03
CA ARG A 161 2.79 0.17 -3.17
C ARG A 161 2.30 -0.61 -4.39
N ALA A 162 3.21 -1.09 -5.22
CA ALA A 162 2.85 -1.90 -6.37
C ALA A 162 2.43 -3.32 -5.95
N PRO A 163 1.30 -3.85 -6.46
CA PRO A 163 0.96 -5.26 -6.36
C PRO A 163 2.13 -6.17 -6.76
N PHE A 164 2.30 -7.28 -6.03
CA PHE A 164 3.42 -8.22 -6.20
C PHE A 164 4.82 -7.59 -6.02
N LEU A 165 4.91 -6.35 -5.52
CA LEU A 165 6.09 -5.49 -5.56
C LEU A 165 6.65 -5.28 -6.97
N ASN A 166 5.80 -5.46 -7.99
CA ASN A 166 6.18 -5.40 -9.38
C ASN A 166 5.94 -3.98 -9.93
N TYR A 167 6.96 -3.14 -9.87
CA TYR A 167 6.95 -1.79 -10.41
C TYR A 167 8.00 -1.61 -11.51
N SER A 168 7.89 -0.51 -12.24
CA SER A 168 8.82 -0.10 -13.29
C SER A 168 9.21 1.37 -13.16
N VAL A 169 10.21 1.79 -13.94
CA VAL A 169 10.56 3.23 -14.08
C VAL A 169 9.35 4.08 -14.48
N ASP A 170 8.50 3.56 -15.36
CA ASP A 170 7.30 4.29 -15.80
C ASP A 170 6.21 4.30 -14.72
N THR A 171 6.17 3.27 -13.86
CA THR A 171 5.34 3.29 -12.64
C THR A 171 5.77 4.47 -11.76
N LEU A 172 7.06 4.58 -11.43
CA LEU A 172 7.58 5.67 -10.57
C LEU A 172 7.32 7.06 -11.18
N LYS A 173 7.54 7.25 -12.49
CA LYS A 173 7.24 8.52 -13.17
C LYS A 173 5.76 8.87 -13.08
N MET A 174 4.89 7.88 -13.30
CA MET A 174 3.44 8.06 -13.22
C MET A 174 3.01 8.45 -11.79
N LEU A 175 3.56 7.80 -10.75
CA LEU A 175 3.27 8.15 -9.35
C LEU A 175 3.72 9.57 -9.00
N ALA A 176 4.93 9.95 -9.43
CA ALA A 176 5.43 11.31 -9.25
C ALA A 176 4.59 12.35 -9.99
N GLN A 177 4.20 12.07 -11.24
CA GLN A 177 3.27 12.92 -12.01
C GLN A 177 1.89 12.99 -11.32
N ALA A 178 1.48 11.89 -10.67
CA ALA A 178 0.27 11.81 -9.92
C ALA A 178 0.33 12.53 -8.56
N GLN A 179 1.50 13.06 -8.17
CA GLN A 179 1.76 13.75 -6.90
C GLN A 179 1.62 12.86 -5.66
N PHE A 180 1.87 11.54 -5.80
CA PHE A 180 2.14 10.72 -4.62
C PHE A 180 3.36 11.27 -3.88
N THR A 181 3.34 11.17 -2.56
CA THR A 181 4.46 11.59 -1.72
C THR A 181 5.56 10.55 -1.75
N TYR A 182 5.19 9.26 -1.69
CA TYR A 182 6.16 8.18 -1.64
C TYR A 182 5.67 6.90 -2.33
N ASP A 183 6.62 6.10 -2.81
CA ASP A 183 6.47 4.67 -3.11
C ASP A 183 7.13 3.83 -2.00
N SER A 184 6.62 2.63 -1.78
CA SER A 184 7.22 1.62 -0.89
C SER A 184 7.11 0.26 -1.56
N SER A 185 7.81 0.10 -2.68
CA SER A 185 7.81 -1.14 -3.46
C SER A 185 9.22 -1.73 -3.61
N ALA A 186 10.29 -0.96 -3.38
CA ALA A 186 11.65 -1.45 -3.51
C ALA A 186 12.11 -2.21 -2.25
N ALA A 187 12.83 -3.31 -2.44
CA ALA A 187 13.38 -4.08 -1.32
C ALA A 187 14.75 -3.52 -0.89
N ALA A 188 15.01 -3.58 0.41
CA ALA A 188 16.34 -3.57 0.98
C ALA A 188 16.65 -4.99 1.47
N SER A 189 17.47 -5.72 0.70
CA SER A 189 17.73 -7.15 0.90
C SER A 189 19.19 -7.50 1.18
N ILE A 190 19.98 -6.51 1.62
CA ILE A 190 21.33 -6.73 2.14
C ILE A 190 21.37 -6.37 3.64
N PRO A 191 21.84 -7.28 4.52
CA PRO A 191 21.86 -7.05 5.97
C PRO A 191 22.52 -5.73 6.36
N VAL A 192 21.99 -5.03 7.37
CA VAL A 192 22.58 -3.76 7.87
C VAL A 192 24.01 -3.88 8.41
N THR A 193 24.46 -5.11 8.70
CA THR A 193 25.83 -5.40 9.14
C THR A 193 26.81 -5.49 7.97
N ASP A 194 26.32 -5.57 6.74
CA ASP A 194 27.13 -5.59 5.54
C ASP A 194 27.60 -4.16 5.19
N PRO A 195 28.89 -3.96 4.86
CA PRO A 195 29.40 -2.64 4.46
C PRO A 195 28.72 -2.07 3.21
N ASP A 196 28.21 -2.93 2.32
CA ASP A 196 27.52 -2.55 1.08
C ASP A 196 25.98 -2.63 1.21
N SER A 197 25.46 -2.56 2.44
CA SER A 197 24.02 -2.65 2.72
C SER A 197 23.20 -1.61 1.93
N ASP A 198 22.09 -2.08 1.37
CA ASP A 198 21.07 -1.27 0.71
C ASP A 198 19.88 -0.93 1.63
N ALA A 199 19.99 -1.23 2.92
CA ALA A 199 19.07 -0.79 3.97
C ALA A 199 19.28 0.71 4.25
N TYR A 200 18.94 1.53 3.25
CA TYR A 200 18.96 2.98 3.32
C TYR A 200 17.74 3.48 4.08
N TRP A 201 17.92 4.54 4.87
CA TRP A 201 16.79 5.33 5.34
C TRP A 201 15.99 5.88 4.16
N PRO A 202 14.68 6.18 4.32
CA PRO A 202 13.87 6.75 3.25
C PRO A 202 14.55 7.94 2.58
N TYR A 203 14.53 7.95 1.25
CA TYR A 203 15.29 8.90 0.44
C TYR A 203 14.47 9.39 -0.74
N THR A 204 14.90 10.50 -1.32
CA THR A 204 14.23 11.09 -2.49
C THR A 204 14.91 10.68 -3.78
N LEU A 205 14.11 10.57 -4.84
CA LEU A 205 14.56 10.22 -6.18
C LEU A 205 15.17 11.41 -6.96
N ASP A 206 15.48 12.54 -6.29
CA ASP A 206 16.27 13.65 -6.86
C ASP A 206 17.58 13.17 -7.52
N ASN A 207 18.17 12.10 -6.97
CA ASN A 207 19.42 11.51 -7.46
C ASN A 207 19.24 10.08 -8.00
N GLY A 208 18.00 9.67 -8.31
CA GLY A 208 17.69 8.32 -8.79
C GLY A 208 17.40 7.31 -7.68
N MET A 209 17.00 6.11 -8.11
CA MET A 209 16.83 4.95 -7.22
C MET A 209 18.18 4.40 -6.75
N ALA A 210 18.19 3.81 -5.55
CA ALA A 210 19.35 3.11 -4.99
C ALA A 210 19.05 1.67 -4.56
N ASN A 211 17.78 1.25 -4.58
CA ASN A 211 17.31 -0.11 -4.28
C ASN A 211 16.82 -0.81 -5.55
N ASN A 212 16.78 -2.16 -5.52
CA ASN A 212 16.35 -3.03 -6.62
C ASN A 212 17.13 -2.85 -7.94
N CYS A 213 18.39 -2.41 -7.85
CA CYS A 213 19.20 -2.09 -9.02
C CYS A 213 19.60 -3.30 -9.88
N LEU A 214 19.44 -4.52 -9.36
CA LEU A 214 19.66 -5.77 -10.09
C LEU A 214 18.36 -6.35 -10.65
N THR A 215 17.20 -5.96 -10.10
CA THR A 215 15.92 -6.63 -10.35
C THR A 215 14.94 -5.80 -11.16
N VAL A 216 15.07 -4.47 -11.16
CA VAL A 216 14.18 -3.57 -11.94
C VAL A 216 14.98 -2.92 -13.07
N PRO A 217 14.77 -3.31 -14.33
CA PRO A 217 15.51 -2.74 -15.45
C PRO A 217 15.30 -1.23 -15.60
N GLY A 218 16.40 -0.50 -15.81
CA GLY A 218 16.38 0.94 -16.07
C GLY A 218 16.23 1.84 -14.84
N THR A 219 16.10 1.27 -13.64
CA THR A 219 16.30 2.01 -12.38
C THR A 219 17.79 2.10 -12.04
N CYS A 220 18.11 2.97 -11.08
CA CYS A 220 19.46 3.23 -10.59
C CYS A 220 20.36 3.92 -11.64
N GLN A 221 21.68 3.98 -11.41
CA GLN A 221 22.62 4.75 -12.23
C GLN A 221 22.20 6.23 -12.38
N GLY A 222 21.65 6.80 -11.31
CA GLY A 222 21.10 8.15 -11.30
C GLY A 222 19.73 8.30 -11.96
N GLN A 223 18.97 7.21 -12.14
CA GLN A 223 17.63 7.19 -12.75
C GLN A 223 16.58 6.44 -11.90
N PRO A 224 15.28 6.73 -12.12
CA PRO A 224 14.78 7.97 -12.72
C PRO A 224 14.99 9.15 -11.76
N LYS A 225 15.23 10.36 -12.31
CA LYS A 225 15.27 11.58 -11.48
C LYS A 225 13.87 12.15 -11.30
N LEU A 226 13.33 12.00 -10.09
CA LEU A 226 11.99 12.44 -9.71
C LEU A 226 12.09 13.30 -8.44
N PRO A 227 12.44 14.60 -8.57
CA PRO A 227 12.67 15.47 -7.41
C PRO A 227 11.49 15.53 -6.45
N GLY A 228 11.75 15.34 -5.15
CA GLY A 228 10.76 15.38 -4.09
C GLY A 228 9.85 14.15 -3.98
N PHE A 229 9.98 13.16 -4.88
CA PHE A 229 9.30 11.87 -4.75
C PHE A 229 10.15 10.93 -3.89
N TRP A 230 9.56 10.32 -2.86
CA TRP A 230 10.28 9.51 -1.87
C TRP A 230 10.15 8.02 -2.16
N GLU A 231 11.23 7.28 -1.88
CA GLU A 231 11.19 5.84 -1.68
C GLU A 231 11.25 5.56 -0.17
N ILE A 232 10.37 4.69 0.31
CA ILE A 232 10.47 4.04 1.61
C ILE A 232 10.85 2.57 1.37
N PRO A 233 12.16 2.23 1.45
CA PRO A 233 12.61 0.86 1.19
C PRO A 233 11.94 -0.14 2.12
N MET A 234 11.65 -1.32 1.58
CA MET A 234 11.10 -2.43 2.32
C MET A 234 12.22 -3.29 2.89
N TYR A 235 12.51 -3.14 4.19
CA TYR A 235 13.59 -3.84 4.89
C TYR A 235 13.25 -5.33 5.12
N ALA A 236 14.09 -6.22 4.59
CA ALA A 236 13.97 -7.67 4.80
C ALA A 236 14.51 -8.12 6.17
N PHE A 237 13.97 -9.23 6.67
CA PHE A 237 14.58 -10.06 7.69
C PHE A 237 15.59 -11.05 7.09
N PHE A 238 16.51 -11.58 7.89
CA PHE A 238 17.57 -12.47 7.41
C PHE A 238 17.76 -13.67 8.31
N ASP A 239 17.59 -14.87 7.75
CA ASP A 239 17.87 -16.13 8.43
C ASP A 239 19.38 -16.42 8.56
N ASP A 240 19.76 -17.63 9.00
CA ASP A 240 21.16 -17.99 9.21
C ASP A 240 21.99 -18.17 7.93
N ARG A 241 21.35 -18.15 6.75
CA ARG A 241 22.01 -18.04 5.45
C ARG A 241 22.49 -16.62 5.16
N GLY A 242 22.15 -15.64 6.01
CA GLY A 242 22.59 -14.27 5.88
C GLY A 242 22.02 -13.62 4.63
N VAL A 243 22.87 -13.03 3.79
CA VAL A 243 22.46 -12.31 2.58
C VAL A 243 21.71 -13.18 1.56
N ASP A 244 21.90 -14.51 1.59
CA ASP A 244 21.22 -15.49 0.74
C ASP A 244 19.89 -16.00 1.34
N GLY A 245 19.51 -15.53 2.52
CA GLY A 245 18.26 -15.87 3.20
C GLY A 245 17.40 -14.67 3.60
N PRO A 246 17.08 -13.73 2.69
CA PRO A 246 16.18 -12.64 3.01
C PRO A 246 14.70 -13.07 3.03
N HIS A 247 13.92 -12.46 3.92
CA HIS A 247 12.48 -12.67 4.10
C HIS A 247 11.77 -11.31 4.19
N LEU A 248 10.86 -10.99 3.26
CA LEU A 248 10.38 -9.61 3.07
C LEU A 248 8.91 -9.41 3.47
N MET A 249 8.00 -9.97 2.67
CA MET A 249 6.55 -9.94 2.90
C MET A 249 6.14 -11.23 3.60
N ASP A 250 5.32 -11.14 4.65
CA ASP A 250 4.88 -12.29 5.45
C ASP A 250 6.02 -13.29 5.77
N PRO A 251 7.08 -12.86 6.47
CA PRO A 251 8.26 -13.70 6.75
C PRO A 251 7.92 -15.07 7.37
N TRP A 252 6.79 -15.16 8.09
CA TRP A 252 6.25 -16.39 8.67
C TRP A 252 5.66 -17.40 7.67
N LEU A 253 5.51 -17.06 6.40
CA LEU A 253 5.10 -18.01 5.36
C LEU A 253 6.30 -18.64 4.64
N ASP A 254 7.49 -18.08 4.84
CA ASP A 254 8.72 -18.57 4.21
C ASP A 254 9.36 -19.73 4.98
N THR A 255 10.13 -20.54 4.25
CA THR A 255 10.94 -21.59 4.87
C THR A 255 12.29 -21.02 5.32
N ALA A 256 12.48 -20.94 6.63
CA ALA A 256 13.74 -20.51 7.23
C ALA A 256 14.88 -21.50 6.95
N ASN A 257 16.11 -20.98 6.85
CA ASN A 257 17.36 -21.72 6.82
C ASN A 257 17.46 -22.77 5.70
N GLY A 258 16.81 -22.53 4.56
CA GLY A 258 16.75 -23.48 3.44
C GLY A 258 15.93 -24.74 3.75
N GLY A 259 15.09 -24.69 4.78
CA GLY A 259 14.17 -25.77 5.13
C GLY A 259 13.08 -25.99 4.08
N SER A 260 12.32 -27.07 4.25
CA SER A 260 11.19 -27.43 3.37
C SER A 260 9.82 -27.11 3.97
N THR A 261 9.77 -26.62 5.21
CA THR A 261 8.55 -26.27 5.94
C THR A 261 8.75 -25.00 6.75
N VAL A 262 7.69 -24.21 6.91
CA VAL A 262 7.64 -23.06 7.82
C VAL A 262 7.99 -23.51 9.24
N ASN A 263 8.73 -22.67 9.97
CA ASN A 263 9.11 -22.90 11.35
C ASN A 263 9.03 -21.59 12.14
N ASP A 264 7.98 -21.46 12.96
CA ASP A 264 7.74 -20.27 13.79
C ASP A 264 8.89 -19.99 14.77
N THR A 265 9.57 -21.02 15.29
CA THR A 265 10.70 -20.82 16.22
C THR A 265 11.90 -20.19 15.50
N ALA A 266 12.28 -20.75 14.34
CA ALA A 266 13.35 -20.18 13.52
C ALA A 266 13.00 -18.77 13.02
N THR A 267 11.71 -18.55 12.69
CA THR A 267 11.19 -17.24 12.30
C THR A 267 11.38 -16.20 13.39
N LEU A 268 10.96 -16.51 14.62
CA LEU A 268 11.16 -15.63 15.75
C LEU A 268 12.64 -15.29 15.97
N GLU A 269 13.51 -16.30 15.92
CA GLU A 269 14.95 -16.15 16.14
C GLU A 269 15.57 -15.19 15.12
N TYR A 270 15.30 -15.39 13.83
CA TYR A 270 15.87 -14.52 12.81
C TYR A 270 15.26 -13.11 12.87
N MET A 271 13.97 -12.97 13.17
CA MET A 271 13.33 -11.65 13.31
C MET A 271 13.96 -10.84 14.45
N GLN A 272 14.21 -11.47 15.60
CA GLN A 272 14.90 -10.85 16.74
C GLN A 272 16.36 -10.52 16.41
N LYS A 273 17.07 -11.39 15.68
CA LYS A 273 18.46 -11.19 15.26
C LYS A 273 18.58 -10.00 14.31
N THR A 274 17.74 -9.92 13.27
CA THR A 274 17.72 -8.77 12.36
C THR A 274 17.35 -7.49 13.10
N PHE A 275 16.29 -7.50 13.93
CA PHE A 275 15.93 -6.34 14.73
C PHE A 275 17.11 -5.84 15.57
N THR A 276 17.82 -6.76 16.24
CA THR A 276 18.98 -6.43 17.08
C THR A 276 20.11 -5.79 16.27
N ALA A 277 20.33 -6.26 15.04
CA ALA A 277 21.32 -5.68 14.14
C ALA A 277 20.97 -4.23 13.76
N HIS A 278 19.71 -3.94 13.43
CA HIS A 278 19.25 -2.58 13.17
C HIS A 278 19.36 -1.70 14.43
N TYR A 279 18.90 -2.21 15.57
CA TYR A 279 18.84 -1.49 16.85
C TYR A 279 20.22 -1.10 17.39
N ASN A 280 21.23 -1.97 17.20
CA ASN A 280 22.61 -1.71 17.64
C ASN A 280 23.45 -1.00 16.58
N GLY A 281 22.98 -0.94 15.33
CA GLY A 281 23.61 -0.25 14.21
C GLY A 281 23.09 1.16 14.04
N ASN A 282 22.80 1.54 12.79
CA ASN A 282 22.33 2.88 12.42
C ASN A 282 20.81 3.07 12.54
N ARG A 283 20.11 2.16 13.25
CA ARG A 283 18.68 2.27 13.57
C ARG A 283 17.74 2.33 12.36
N GLN A 284 18.19 1.85 11.20
CA GLN A 284 17.33 1.81 10.01
C GLN A 284 16.02 1.09 10.35
N PRO A 285 14.89 1.50 9.77
CA PRO A 285 13.60 0.93 10.14
C PRO A 285 13.55 -0.59 9.93
N ILE A 286 12.67 -1.26 10.68
CA ILE A 286 12.30 -2.66 10.48
C ILE A 286 10.89 -2.69 9.88
N GLY A 287 10.67 -3.55 8.89
CA GLY A 287 9.37 -3.76 8.27
C GLY A 287 8.61 -4.94 8.85
N LEU A 288 7.30 -4.78 9.06
CA LEU A 288 6.35 -5.88 9.17
C LEU A 288 5.28 -5.66 8.10
N TYR A 289 5.52 -6.21 6.92
CA TYR A 289 4.64 -6.06 5.77
C TYR A 289 3.82 -7.33 5.61
N THR A 290 2.49 -7.19 5.63
CA THR A 290 1.60 -8.33 5.87
C THR A 290 0.47 -8.41 4.85
N HIS A 291 0.06 -9.63 4.50
CA HIS A 291 -1.28 -9.86 3.98
C HIS A 291 -2.14 -10.42 5.13
N PRO A 292 -3.00 -9.59 5.76
CA PRO A 292 -3.65 -9.99 7.02
C PRO A 292 -4.55 -11.22 6.90
N ILE A 293 -4.99 -11.54 5.68
CA ILE A 293 -5.78 -12.74 5.40
C ILE A 293 -5.08 -14.02 5.86
N HIS A 294 -3.76 -14.10 5.74
CA HIS A 294 -2.98 -15.26 6.17
C HIS A 294 -2.92 -15.45 7.68
N LEU A 295 -3.28 -14.42 8.46
CA LEU A 295 -3.28 -14.43 9.93
C LEU A 295 -4.69 -14.32 10.51
N SER A 296 -5.73 -14.40 9.67
CA SER A 296 -7.10 -14.22 10.11
C SER A 296 -7.56 -15.37 11.02
N THR A 297 -8.21 -15.00 12.12
CA THR A 297 -8.86 -15.95 13.03
C THR A 297 -10.34 -16.17 12.71
N THR A 298 -10.91 -15.34 11.83
CA THR A 298 -12.35 -15.27 11.55
C THR A 298 -12.70 -15.56 10.09
N TYR A 299 -11.71 -15.81 9.23
CA TYR A 299 -11.97 -16.17 7.84
C TYR A 299 -12.69 -17.53 7.70
N PRO A 300 -13.86 -17.61 7.05
CA PRO A 300 -14.64 -18.83 6.99
C PRO A 300 -13.91 -20.00 6.30
N GLY A 301 -13.94 -21.18 6.94
CA GLY A 301 -13.42 -22.41 6.36
C GLY A 301 -11.90 -22.58 6.41
N VAL A 302 -11.17 -21.64 7.03
CA VAL A 302 -9.72 -21.73 7.23
C VAL A 302 -9.41 -21.78 8.72
N ASN A 303 -8.49 -22.66 9.12
CA ASN A 303 -8.05 -22.75 10.50
C ASN A 303 -7.12 -21.59 10.84
N ALA A 304 -7.36 -20.94 11.98
CA ALA A 304 -6.51 -19.88 12.48
C ALA A 304 -5.06 -20.39 12.74
N PRO A 305 -4.02 -19.73 12.22
CA PRO A 305 -2.62 -20.11 12.43
C PRO A 305 -2.12 -19.63 13.79
N LYS A 306 -2.65 -20.24 14.86
CA LYS A 306 -2.41 -19.78 16.25
C LYS A 306 -0.93 -19.70 16.63
N SER A 307 -0.12 -20.69 16.25
CA SER A 307 1.31 -20.68 16.58
C SER A 307 2.04 -19.49 15.94
N THR A 308 1.71 -19.17 14.70
CA THR A 308 2.27 -18.02 13.98
C THR A 308 1.80 -16.69 14.58
N ILE A 309 0.51 -16.57 14.93
CA ILE A 309 -0.02 -15.39 15.62
C ILE A 309 0.68 -15.19 16.97
N ASP A 310 0.86 -16.25 17.75
CA ASP A 310 1.55 -16.21 19.04
C ASP A 310 3.02 -15.79 18.85
N MET A 311 3.67 -16.29 17.80
CA MET A 311 5.05 -15.95 17.45
C MET A 311 5.21 -14.46 17.10
N ILE A 312 4.35 -13.91 16.25
CA ILE A 312 4.39 -12.49 15.87
C ILE A 312 4.17 -11.60 17.12
N ASN A 313 3.23 -11.99 17.99
CA ASN A 313 3.03 -11.30 19.26
C ASN A 313 4.26 -11.39 20.18
N ALA A 314 4.91 -12.56 20.25
CA ALA A 314 6.15 -12.72 21.02
C ALA A 314 7.28 -11.83 20.49
N PHE A 315 7.42 -11.68 19.17
CA PHE A 315 8.37 -10.75 18.55
C PHE A 315 8.07 -9.30 18.95
N LEU A 316 6.82 -8.84 18.76
CA LEU A 316 6.41 -7.46 19.07
C LEU A 316 6.54 -7.15 20.57
N ASP A 317 6.15 -8.08 21.45
CA ASP A 317 6.30 -7.96 22.90
C ASP A 317 7.77 -7.85 23.31
N TRP A 318 8.65 -8.63 22.67
CA TRP A 318 10.08 -8.57 22.91
C TRP A 318 10.69 -7.26 22.40
N ALA A 319 10.31 -6.81 21.20
CA ALA A 319 10.82 -5.59 20.58
C ALA A 319 10.42 -4.35 21.39
N GLN A 320 9.16 -4.26 21.83
CA GLN A 320 8.68 -3.12 22.62
C GLN A 320 9.25 -3.06 24.05
N LYS A 321 9.90 -4.12 24.54
CA LYS A 321 10.67 -4.06 25.80
C LYS A 321 12.02 -3.36 25.63
N GLN A 322 12.51 -3.22 24.40
CA GLN A 322 13.72 -2.46 24.13
C GLN A 322 13.43 -0.96 24.26
N PRO A 323 14.33 -0.15 24.85
CA PRO A 323 14.12 1.28 24.97
C PRO A 323 13.93 1.94 23.60
N ASN A 324 13.02 2.91 23.53
CA ASN A 324 12.88 3.83 22.39
C ASN A 324 12.46 3.15 21.07
N VAL A 325 11.67 2.09 21.15
CA VAL A 325 11.04 1.42 19.99
C VAL A 325 9.66 2.00 19.74
N TRP A 326 9.37 2.30 18.47
CA TRP A 326 8.12 2.91 18.02
C TRP A 326 7.54 2.12 16.86
N ILE A 327 6.27 1.73 16.96
CA ILE A 327 5.52 1.13 15.85
C ILE A 327 4.70 2.23 15.17
N VAL A 328 4.95 2.45 13.89
CA VAL A 328 4.47 3.63 13.15
C VAL A 328 3.95 3.25 11.77
N SER A 329 3.12 4.12 11.20
CA SER A 329 2.79 4.05 9.77
C SER A 329 3.95 4.56 8.90
N SER A 330 3.86 4.32 7.61
CA SER A 330 4.81 4.76 6.59
C SER A 330 4.93 6.27 6.56
N ILE A 331 3.81 7.01 6.56
CA ILE A 331 3.85 8.48 6.60
C ILE A 331 4.40 9.01 7.91
N GLN A 332 4.17 8.34 9.05
CA GLN A 332 4.76 8.76 10.32
C GLN A 332 6.28 8.59 10.32
N LEU A 333 6.79 7.48 9.76
CA LEU A 333 8.22 7.30 9.52
C LEU A 333 8.74 8.43 8.62
N LEU A 334 8.09 8.67 7.48
CA LEU A 334 8.54 9.65 6.51
C LEU A 334 8.53 11.08 7.07
N GLU A 335 7.52 11.46 7.84
CA GLU A 335 7.45 12.77 8.50
C GLU A 335 8.60 12.98 9.49
N TRP A 336 9.00 11.93 10.24
CA TRP A 336 10.20 11.99 11.07
C TRP A 336 11.48 12.08 10.22
N VAL A 337 11.61 11.31 9.14
CA VAL A 337 12.79 11.38 8.25
C VAL A 337 12.94 12.78 7.63
N ARG A 338 11.83 13.42 7.25
CA ARG A 338 11.79 14.78 6.73
C ARG A 338 12.19 15.82 7.77
N ASN A 339 11.86 15.58 9.04
CA ASN A 339 12.10 16.51 10.15
C ASN A 339 12.69 15.78 11.37
N PRO A 340 13.94 15.27 11.27
CA PRO A 340 14.49 14.36 12.26
C PRO A 340 14.72 15.10 13.58
N VAL A 341 14.13 14.56 14.64
CA VAL A 341 14.33 15.01 16.02
C VAL A 341 14.93 13.87 16.84
N PRO A 342 15.82 14.16 17.81
CA PRO A 342 16.34 13.13 18.71
C PRO A 342 15.20 12.54 19.54
N ILE A 343 15.40 11.31 20.00
CA ILE A 343 14.41 10.53 20.77
C ILE A 343 13.84 11.29 21.98
N SER A 344 14.64 12.15 22.61
CA SER A 344 14.24 12.99 23.75
C SER A 344 13.10 13.98 23.42
N GLN A 345 12.90 14.29 22.14
CA GLN A 345 11.87 15.21 21.65
C GLN A 345 10.67 14.48 21.01
N LEU A 346 10.78 13.17 20.76
CA LEU A 346 9.82 12.42 19.94
C LEU A 346 8.42 12.37 20.55
N ASN A 347 8.32 12.36 21.89
CA ASN A 347 7.03 12.43 22.59
C ASN A 347 6.21 13.69 22.25
N ASN A 348 6.88 14.77 21.84
CA ASN A 348 6.25 16.05 21.47
C ASN A 348 6.24 16.29 19.95
N PHE A 349 6.72 15.35 19.14
CA PHE A 349 6.74 15.45 17.69
C PHE A 349 5.32 15.34 17.14
N ALA A 350 4.81 16.40 16.52
CA ALA A 350 3.39 16.53 16.18
C ALA A 350 2.83 15.36 15.33
N PRO A 351 3.54 14.85 14.29
CA PRO A 351 3.07 13.69 13.51
C PRO A 351 2.88 12.38 14.30
N LEU A 352 3.51 12.26 15.47
CA LEU A 352 3.46 11.07 16.33
C LEU A 352 2.60 11.26 17.58
N LYS A 353 1.99 12.45 17.75
CA LYS A 353 1.08 12.71 18.88
C LYS A 353 -0.23 11.93 18.71
N CYS A 354 -0.88 11.71 19.84
CA CYS A 354 -2.19 11.10 19.87
C CYS A 354 -3.17 12.01 19.14
N THR A 355 -3.73 11.53 18.04
CA THR A 355 -4.79 12.20 17.30
C THR A 355 -6.08 11.40 17.46
N ALA A 356 -7.16 12.11 17.78
CA ALA A 356 -8.51 11.61 17.72
C ALA A 356 -9.42 12.79 17.37
N PRO A 357 -10.30 12.66 16.37
CA PRO A 357 -11.22 13.73 16.03
C PRO A 357 -12.21 13.93 17.18
N ALA A 358 -12.35 15.17 17.64
CA ALA A 358 -13.29 15.54 18.68
C ALA A 358 -14.69 15.75 18.06
N ILE A 359 -15.42 14.66 17.85
CA ILE A 359 -16.80 14.68 17.37
C ILE A 359 -17.74 14.36 18.53
N ASP A 360 -18.85 15.10 18.61
CA ASP A 360 -19.91 14.81 19.57
C ASP A 360 -20.49 13.41 19.31
N ALA A 361 -20.44 12.55 20.34
CA ALA A 361 -20.88 11.16 20.26
C ALA A 361 -22.41 11.02 20.15
N SER A 362 -23.17 12.11 20.32
CA SER A 362 -24.62 12.13 20.07
C SER A 362 -24.99 12.44 18.61
N GLN A 363 -24.01 12.80 17.78
CA GLN A 363 -24.23 13.01 16.35
C GLN A 363 -24.62 11.69 15.69
N HIS A 364 -25.57 11.76 14.75
CA HIS A 364 -26.02 10.63 13.97
C HIS A 364 -25.64 10.85 12.50
N ILE A 365 -24.37 10.60 12.20
CA ILE A 365 -23.74 10.86 10.89
C ILE A 365 -22.85 9.68 10.51
N CYS A 366 -22.72 9.44 9.21
CA CYS A 366 -21.88 8.37 8.69
C CYS A 366 -20.47 8.89 8.40
N ASN A 367 -19.59 8.83 9.40
CA ASN A 367 -18.28 9.49 9.38
C ASN A 367 -17.11 8.60 9.85
N GLY A 368 -17.27 7.28 9.87
CA GLY A 368 -16.23 6.34 10.31
C GLY A 368 -16.06 6.26 11.84
N ILE A 369 -17.07 6.72 12.59
CA ILE A 369 -17.14 6.60 14.05
C ILE A 369 -18.29 5.64 14.37
N PRO A 370 -18.02 4.40 14.81
CA PRO A 370 -19.03 3.33 14.89
C PRO A 370 -20.34 3.71 15.62
N GLN A 371 -20.24 4.44 16.75
CA GLN A 371 -21.45 4.86 17.48
C GLN A 371 -22.27 5.93 16.74
N ASN A 372 -21.63 6.80 15.96
CA ASN A 372 -22.30 7.88 15.24
C ASN A 372 -23.00 7.34 13.97
N GLU A 373 -22.40 6.33 13.33
CA GLU A 373 -22.88 5.78 12.05
C GLU A 373 -23.82 4.58 12.18
N ALA A 374 -24.12 4.14 13.40
CA ALA A 374 -24.95 2.98 13.65
C ALA A 374 -26.31 3.07 12.94
N GLY A 375 -26.59 2.16 11.99
CA GLY A 375 -27.82 2.17 11.20
C GLY A 375 -27.83 3.13 10.00
N LEU A 376 -26.73 3.83 9.73
CA LEU A 376 -26.58 4.75 8.60
C LEU A 376 -25.83 4.15 7.42
N LEU A 377 -25.29 2.94 7.50
CA LEU A 377 -24.51 2.35 6.39
C LEU A 377 -25.42 1.95 5.21
N SER A 378 -24.99 2.28 3.98
CA SER A 378 -25.58 1.73 2.76
C SER A 378 -24.96 0.36 2.47
N HIS A 379 -25.81 -0.66 2.30
CA HIS A 379 -25.37 -2.00 1.88
C HIS A 379 -25.53 -2.18 0.37
N CYS A 380 -24.41 -2.30 -0.33
CA CYS A 380 -24.35 -2.42 -1.78
C CYS A 380 -24.24 -3.90 -2.16
N ALA A 381 -25.39 -4.51 -2.45
CA ALA A 381 -25.55 -5.95 -2.60
C ALA A 381 -25.12 -6.49 -3.97
N PHE A 382 -23.91 -6.16 -4.43
CA PHE A 382 -23.33 -6.76 -5.63
C PHE A 382 -23.12 -8.27 -5.43
N SER A 383 -23.32 -9.05 -6.50
CA SER A 383 -23.25 -10.52 -6.44
C SER A 383 -21.86 -11.05 -6.09
N ASP A 384 -20.83 -10.38 -6.61
CA ASP A 384 -19.46 -10.88 -6.56
C ASP A 384 -18.79 -10.47 -5.25
N PHE A 385 -18.98 -9.20 -4.86
CA PHE A 385 -18.53 -8.70 -3.56
C PHE A 385 -19.46 -7.61 -3.03
N PRO A 386 -20.35 -7.93 -2.08
CA PRO A 386 -21.14 -6.92 -1.42
C PRO A 386 -20.26 -6.09 -0.47
N PHE A 387 -20.56 -4.80 -0.34
CA PHE A 387 -19.82 -3.91 0.56
C PHE A 387 -20.75 -2.91 1.25
N TYR A 388 -20.22 -2.26 2.29
CA TYR A 388 -20.87 -1.15 2.97
C TYR A 388 -20.16 0.16 2.68
N THR A 389 -20.91 1.25 2.65
CA THR A 389 -20.37 2.61 2.44
C THR A 389 -21.23 3.66 3.12
N CYS A 390 -20.59 4.75 3.53
CA CYS A 390 -21.26 5.96 3.96
C CYS A 390 -21.77 6.84 2.82
N TYR A 391 -21.36 6.60 1.58
CA TYR A 391 -21.46 7.54 0.46
C TYR A 391 -22.44 7.09 -0.64
N GLY A 392 -23.30 6.12 -0.32
CA GLY A 392 -24.36 5.66 -1.22
C GLY A 392 -23.86 4.66 -2.25
N CYS A 393 -24.72 3.71 -2.60
CA CYS A 393 -24.36 2.60 -3.46
C CYS A 393 -24.24 3.02 -4.91
N PRO A 394 -23.16 2.64 -5.61
CA PRO A 394 -23.11 2.83 -7.05
C PRO A 394 -24.09 1.87 -7.74
N SER A 395 -24.57 2.27 -8.92
CA SER A 395 -25.48 1.48 -9.77
C SER A 395 -24.81 0.29 -10.46
N VAL A 396 -23.49 0.35 -10.60
CA VAL A 396 -22.64 -0.74 -11.08
C VAL A 396 -21.39 -0.79 -10.22
N GLN A 397 -20.70 -1.92 -10.23
CA GLN A 397 -19.46 -2.06 -9.49
C GLN A 397 -18.37 -1.12 -10.06
N PRO A 398 -17.58 -0.45 -9.20
CA PRO A 398 -16.43 0.33 -9.66
C PRO A 398 -15.42 -0.53 -10.42
N SER A 399 -14.79 0.06 -11.44
CA SER A 399 -13.75 -0.58 -12.24
C SER A 399 -12.75 0.48 -12.74
N PRO A 400 -11.56 0.12 -13.26
CA PRO A 400 -10.61 1.09 -13.83
C PRO A 400 -11.24 2.00 -14.90
N ALA A 401 -12.17 1.47 -15.70
CA ALA A 401 -12.89 2.25 -16.72
C ALA A 401 -14.02 3.13 -16.14
N ASN A 402 -14.51 2.83 -14.94
CA ASN A 402 -15.57 3.57 -14.26
C ASN A 402 -15.40 3.55 -12.73
N PRO A 403 -14.41 4.26 -12.17
CA PRO A 403 -14.09 4.21 -10.74
C PRO A 403 -15.09 4.94 -9.83
N ASN A 404 -15.91 5.86 -10.35
CA ASN A 404 -16.98 6.53 -9.61
C ASN A 404 -18.31 6.46 -10.37
N PRO A 405 -18.96 5.27 -10.42
CA PRO A 405 -20.24 5.13 -11.09
C PRO A 405 -21.33 6.00 -10.43
N SER A 406 -22.34 6.37 -11.22
CA SER A 406 -23.54 7.03 -10.70
C SER A 406 -24.20 6.19 -9.60
N GLN A 407 -24.74 6.85 -8.57
CA GLN A 407 -25.44 6.18 -7.47
C GLN A 407 -26.75 5.51 -7.92
N ASP A 408 -27.05 4.38 -7.31
CA ASP A 408 -28.37 3.76 -7.33
C ASP A 408 -29.27 4.41 -6.26
N ASN A 409 -30.19 5.26 -6.71
CA ASN A 409 -31.14 5.95 -5.84
C ASN A 409 -32.47 5.19 -5.70
N SER A 410 -32.55 3.93 -6.16
CA SER A 410 -33.77 3.13 -6.05
C SER A 410 -34.07 2.69 -4.61
N THR A 411 -33.05 2.63 -3.75
CA THR A 411 -33.14 2.14 -2.36
C THR A 411 -33.05 3.24 -1.30
N GLY A 412 -32.85 4.50 -1.70
CA GLY A 412 -32.71 5.63 -0.77
C GLY A 412 -32.30 6.93 -1.46
N GLN A 413 -32.15 7.99 -0.65
CA GLN A 413 -31.64 9.27 -1.12
C GLN A 413 -30.17 9.14 -1.54
N ALA A 414 -29.80 9.81 -2.64
CA ALA A 414 -28.40 10.00 -3.02
C ALA A 414 -27.61 10.64 -1.87
N ARG A 415 -26.39 10.16 -1.63
CA ARG A 415 -25.48 10.71 -0.64
C ARG A 415 -24.41 11.58 -1.29
N HIS A 416 -23.85 12.48 -0.52
CA HIS A 416 -22.84 13.42 -0.98
C HIS A 416 -21.44 12.86 -0.75
N ARG A 417 -20.65 12.82 -1.81
CA ARG A 417 -19.20 12.54 -1.74
C ARG A 417 -18.51 13.60 -0.87
N ILE A 418 -17.41 13.23 -0.21
CA ILE A 418 -16.67 14.15 0.67
C ILE A 418 -16.33 15.45 -0.07
N SER A 419 -16.57 16.61 0.55
CA SER A 419 -16.20 17.90 -0.02
C SER A 419 -14.71 18.17 0.14
N ALA A 420 -14.07 18.80 -0.85
CA ALA A 420 -12.68 19.25 -0.76
C ALA A 420 -12.41 20.17 0.46
N ASN A 421 -13.43 20.81 1.02
CA ASN A 421 -13.27 21.72 2.17
C ASN A 421 -13.61 21.06 3.52
N CYS A 422 -13.63 19.73 3.60
CA CYS A 422 -13.93 19.01 4.83
C CYS A 422 -13.11 17.72 4.95
N SER A 423 -12.66 17.40 6.16
CA SER A 423 -12.06 16.10 6.46
C SER A 423 -13.14 15.07 6.85
N THR A 424 -12.87 13.79 6.59
CA THR A 424 -13.79 12.65 6.80
C THR A 424 -14.51 12.64 8.15
N PRO A 425 -13.85 12.83 9.31
CA PRO A 425 -14.52 12.75 10.61
C PRO A 425 -15.61 13.80 10.81
N PHE A 426 -15.55 14.91 10.07
CA PHE A 426 -16.46 16.05 10.19
C PHE A 426 -17.43 16.16 9.01
N TRP A 427 -17.40 15.23 8.04
CA TRP A 427 -18.29 15.26 6.89
C TRP A 427 -19.57 14.48 7.17
N ASP A 428 -20.72 15.11 6.92
CA ASP A 428 -22.02 14.43 6.88
C ASP A 428 -22.39 14.12 5.41
N PRO A 429 -22.26 12.86 4.97
CA PRO A 429 -22.59 12.48 3.60
C PRO A 429 -24.10 12.41 3.34
N ILE A 430 -24.95 12.44 4.36
CA ILE A 430 -26.41 12.43 4.18
C ILE A 430 -26.89 13.86 3.93
N ALA A 431 -26.44 14.81 4.75
CA ALA A 431 -26.80 16.22 4.61
C ALA A 431 -25.94 16.99 3.61
N GLY A 432 -24.77 16.45 3.21
CA GLY A 432 -23.81 17.14 2.35
C GLY A 432 -23.17 18.35 3.04
N LYS A 433 -22.87 18.23 4.34
CA LYS A 433 -22.44 19.34 5.18
C LYS A 433 -21.17 19.01 5.94
N CYS A 434 -20.24 19.97 6.00
CA CYS A 434 -19.13 19.92 6.94
C CYS A 434 -19.57 20.42 8.32
N LEU A 435 -19.34 19.60 9.35
CA LEU A 435 -19.65 19.91 10.75
C LEU A 435 -18.49 20.58 11.49
N CYS A 436 -17.32 20.69 10.85
CA CYS A 436 -16.23 21.46 11.40
C CYS A 436 -16.63 22.95 11.52
N THR A 437 -16.55 23.48 12.73
CA THR A 437 -16.88 24.88 13.04
C THR A 437 -15.71 25.63 13.70
N ASP A 438 -14.57 24.96 13.90
CA ASP A 438 -13.37 25.51 14.52
C ASP A 438 -12.16 25.47 13.56
N ASN A 439 -11.20 26.37 13.77
CA ASN A 439 -9.95 26.38 13.01
C ASN A 439 -9.14 25.08 13.18
N SER A 440 -9.30 24.36 14.30
CA SER A 440 -8.58 23.12 14.58
C SER A 440 -8.96 21.94 13.68
N CYS A 441 -10.11 22.00 13.00
CA CYS A 441 -10.59 20.96 12.09
C CYS A 441 -10.76 21.48 10.65
N THR A 442 -10.40 22.74 10.39
CA THR A 442 -10.52 23.32 9.05
C THR A 442 -9.61 22.58 8.09
N PHE A 443 -10.15 22.21 6.94
CA PHE A 443 -9.48 21.37 5.98
C PHE A 443 -9.68 21.91 4.56
N THR A 444 -8.66 21.78 3.74
CA THR A 444 -8.76 22.04 2.31
C THR A 444 -7.89 21.01 1.59
N ASP A 445 -8.54 20.21 0.76
CA ASP A 445 -7.88 19.29 -0.15
C ASP A 445 -7.25 20.10 -1.28
N LEU A 446 -5.92 20.19 -1.24
CA LEU A 446 -5.12 20.87 -2.26
C LEU A 446 -4.57 19.89 -3.31
N SER A 447 -5.10 18.66 -3.36
CA SER A 447 -4.75 17.72 -4.40
C SER A 447 -5.17 18.24 -5.78
N ARG A 448 -4.46 17.76 -6.81
CA ARG A 448 -4.84 18.00 -8.19
C ARG A 448 -6.16 17.28 -8.53
N PRO A 449 -6.87 17.76 -9.56
CA PRO A 449 -7.88 16.97 -10.27
C PRO A 449 -7.36 15.58 -10.66
N ILE A 450 -8.14 14.54 -10.35
CA ILE A 450 -7.85 13.14 -10.69
C ILE A 450 -8.95 12.64 -11.63
N GLY A 451 -8.61 12.32 -12.88
CA GLY A 451 -9.55 11.79 -13.86
C GLY A 451 -9.01 11.87 -15.30
N PRO A 452 -9.65 11.19 -16.28
CA PRO A 452 -9.26 11.28 -17.69
C PRO A 452 -9.17 12.74 -18.15
N ASN A 453 -8.06 13.11 -18.80
CA ASN A 453 -7.79 14.48 -19.27
C ASN A 453 -7.76 15.56 -18.17
N GLY A 454 -7.49 15.21 -16.90
CA GLY A 454 -7.47 16.16 -15.79
C GLY A 454 -8.88 16.58 -15.32
N ALA A 455 -9.88 15.73 -15.54
CA ALA A 455 -11.21 15.94 -14.99
C ALA A 455 -11.16 16.13 -13.47
N ASN A 456 -11.87 17.14 -12.98
CA ASN A 456 -11.94 17.44 -11.55
C ASN A 456 -12.97 16.55 -10.86
N LEU A 457 -12.56 15.34 -10.49
CA LEU A 457 -13.40 14.39 -9.75
C LEU A 457 -13.29 14.54 -8.23
N THR A 458 -12.75 15.68 -7.75
CA THR A 458 -12.57 15.94 -6.33
C THR A 458 -13.88 16.47 -5.72
N GLY A 459 -14.67 15.56 -5.14
CA GLY A 459 -15.60 15.84 -4.04
C GLY A 459 -16.88 16.64 -4.27
N GLY A 460 -17.86 16.45 -3.38
CA GLY A 460 -19.09 17.26 -3.25
C GLY A 460 -20.26 16.93 -4.17
N ASP A 461 -20.10 16.04 -5.15
CA ASP A 461 -21.20 15.57 -6.01
C ASP A 461 -21.85 14.29 -5.48
N THR A 462 -22.76 13.69 -6.25
CA THR A 462 -23.38 12.38 -5.97
C THR A 462 -22.80 11.27 -6.86
N GLY A 463 -21.64 11.49 -7.46
CA GLY A 463 -21.06 10.65 -8.53
C GLY A 463 -21.63 10.96 -9.91
N SER A 464 -20.80 10.75 -10.94
CA SER A 464 -21.17 10.87 -12.36
C SER A 464 -20.39 9.86 -13.20
N SER A 465 -21.07 9.08 -14.05
CA SER A 465 -20.41 8.24 -15.05
C SER A 465 -19.62 9.09 -16.06
N PHE A 466 -18.54 8.55 -16.63
CA PHE A 466 -17.66 9.19 -17.62
C PHE A 466 -18.33 9.49 -18.99
N ALA A 467 -19.66 9.53 -19.07
CA ALA A 467 -20.36 9.72 -20.33
C ALA A 467 -20.41 11.20 -20.74
N ASN A 468 -19.49 11.61 -21.62
CA ASN A 468 -19.55 12.81 -22.47
C ASN A 468 -20.14 14.08 -21.81
N GLY A 469 -19.36 14.73 -20.95
CA GLY A 469 -19.65 16.07 -20.45
C GLY A 469 -18.76 17.11 -21.14
N SER A 470 -19.31 17.85 -22.10
CA SER A 470 -18.71 19.02 -22.73
C SER A 470 -18.27 20.07 -21.70
N ALA A 471 -16.95 20.26 -21.54
CA ALA A 471 -16.37 21.42 -20.88
C ALA A 471 -15.86 22.42 -21.93
N SER A 472 -16.25 23.69 -21.79
CA SER A 472 -15.74 24.81 -22.61
C SER A 472 -14.22 25.01 -22.42
N PRO A 473 -13.51 25.49 -23.44
CA PRO A 473 -12.07 25.31 -23.57
C PRO A 473 -11.29 26.25 -22.66
N SER A 474 -10.38 25.71 -21.85
CA SER A 474 -9.17 26.44 -21.46
C SER A 474 -8.13 26.19 -22.53
N THR A 475 -7.66 27.26 -23.15
CA THR A 475 -6.73 27.26 -24.27
C THR A 475 -5.36 26.75 -23.84
N THR A 476 -5.09 25.47 -24.08
CA THR A 476 -3.73 25.00 -24.36
C THR A 476 -3.84 24.05 -25.55
N ALA A 477 -3.15 24.37 -26.65
CA ALA A 477 -3.29 23.69 -27.92
C ALA A 477 -2.96 22.20 -27.80
N TYR A 478 -3.97 21.36 -28.02
CA TYR A 478 -3.86 19.91 -28.19
C TYR A 478 -3.39 19.61 -29.62
N ILE A 479 -2.29 18.88 -29.76
CA ILE A 479 -1.86 18.27 -31.03
C ILE A 479 -2.36 16.81 -31.01
N PRO A 480 -3.32 16.41 -31.87
CA PRO A 480 -3.79 15.04 -31.93
C PRO A 480 -2.75 14.14 -32.58
N PHE A 481 -2.40 13.03 -31.91
CA PHE A 481 -1.75 11.90 -32.54
C PHE A 481 -2.83 10.90 -32.96
N ASN A 482 -3.35 11.05 -34.18
CA ASN A 482 -4.04 9.95 -34.87
C ASN A 482 -3.72 10.00 -36.36
N GLY A 483 -2.61 9.36 -36.71
CA GLY A 483 -2.26 8.94 -38.07
C GLY A 483 -1.81 7.48 -38.11
N ALA A 484 -2.22 6.65 -37.16
CA ALA A 484 -1.91 5.22 -37.15
C ALA A 484 -3.19 4.39 -37.13
N ALA A 485 -3.29 3.50 -38.11
CA ALA A 485 -4.37 2.53 -38.32
C ALA A 485 -4.67 1.69 -37.06
N PRO A 486 -5.88 1.11 -36.94
CA PRO A 486 -6.28 0.34 -35.76
C PRO A 486 -5.29 -0.79 -35.44
N PRO A 487 -4.96 -1.03 -34.16
CA PRO A 487 -4.08 -2.12 -33.77
C PRO A 487 -4.73 -3.49 -34.05
N PRO A 488 -3.96 -4.55 -34.32
CA PRO A 488 -4.50 -5.88 -34.52
C PRO A 488 -5.14 -6.40 -33.23
N LEU A 489 -6.21 -7.19 -33.39
CA LEU A 489 -6.99 -7.83 -32.32
C LEU A 489 -6.20 -8.83 -31.44
N LEU A 490 -4.88 -8.96 -31.60
CA LEU A 490 -4.03 -9.88 -30.85
C LEU A 490 -2.63 -9.28 -30.60
N PRO A 491 -2.03 -9.50 -29.43
CA PRO A 491 -0.68 -9.01 -29.11
C PRO A 491 0.38 -9.60 -30.05
N TYR A 492 1.41 -8.81 -30.37
CA TYR A 492 2.56 -9.26 -31.17
C TYR A 492 3.28 -10.41 -30.41
N GLY A 493 3.12 -11.62 -30.93
CA GLY A 493 3.58 -12.88 -30.30
C GLY A 493 2.51 -13.98 -30.26
N ALA A 494 1.23 -13.62 -30.40
CA ALA A 494 0.13 -14.59 -30.42
C ALA A 494 0.13 -15.46 -31.69
N TRP A 495 0.46 -14.88 -32.85
CA TRP A 495 0.44 -15.61 -34.14
C TRP A 495 1.48 -16.73 -34.25
N PRO A 496 2.77 -16.53 -33.88
CA PRO A 496 3.73 -17.62 -33.82
C PRO A 496 3.33 -18.73 -32.84
N ALA A 497 2.79 -18.37 -31.66
CA ALA A 497 2.36 -19.35 -30.65
C ALA A 497 1.15 -20.18 -31.11
N ILE A 498 0.17 -19.55 -31.78
CA ILE A 498 -0.98 -20.25 -32.35
C ILE A 498 -0.55 -21.17 -33.50
N ILE A 499 0.36 -20.72 -34.37
CA ILE A 499 0.87 -21.54 -35.48
C ILE A 499 1.67 -22.73 -34.95
N ILE A 500 2.54 -22.53 -33.95
CA ILE A 500 3.30 -23.61 -33.33
C ILE A 500 2.38 -24.59 -32.58
N GLY A 501 1.36 -24.09 -31.88
CA GLY A 501 0.35 -24.91 -31.21
C GLY A 501 -0.49 -25.74 -32.17
N CYS A 502 -0.92 -25.17 -33.30
CA CYS A 502 -1.67 -25.88 -34.33
C CYS A 502 -0.81 -26.93 -35.07
N ILE A 503 0.45 -26.63 -35.35
CA ILE A 503 1.39 -27.60 -35.95
C ILE A 503 1.69 -28.75 -34.97
N GLY A 504 1.89 -28.44 -33.67
CA GLY A 504 2.09 -29.44 -32.63
C GLY A 504 0.88 -30.37 -32.46
N ALA A 505 -0.34 -29.83 -32.50
CA ALA A 505 -1.57 -30.61 -32.45
C ALA A 505 -1.78 -31.49 -33.69
N LEU A 506 -1.43 -30.99 -34.88
CA LEU A 506 -1.50 -31.75 -36.14
C LEU A 506 -0.46 -32.88 -36.21
N LEU A 507 0.76 -32.64 -35.72
CA LEU A 507 1.81 -33.68 -35.67
C LEU A 507 1.53 -34.71 -34.59
N GLY A 508 1.00 -34.29 -33.44
CA GLY A 508 0.58 -35.20 -32.36
C GLY A 508 -0.57 -36.12 -32.80
N THR A 509 -1.57 -35.58 -33.50
CA THR A 509 -2.70 -36.36 -34.03
C THR A 509 -2.27 -37.31 -35.17
N TYR A 510 -1.37 -36.89 -36.05
CA TYR A 510 -0.81 -37.77 -37.09
C TYR A 510 0.03 -38.91 -36.50
N GLY A 511 0.82 -38.65 -35.46
CA GLY A 511 1.63 -39.66 -34.76
C GLY A 511 0.81 -40.71 -33.99
N THR A 512 -0.38 -40.34 -33.49
CA THR A 512 -1.31 -41.28 -32.86
C THR A 512 -2.12 -42.10 -33.87
N VAL A 513 -2.40 -41.56 -35.06
CA VAL A 513 -3.13 -42.28 -36.12
C VAL A 513 -2.21 -43.21 -36.92
N SER A 514 -0.91 -42.94 -37.00
CA SER A 514 0.07 -43.82 -37.67
C SER A 514 0.58 -44.99 -36.81
N ARG A 515 0.03 -45.19 -35.60
CA ARG A 515 0.36 -46.29 -34.68
C ARG A 515 -0.86 -47.15 -34.27
N LEU A 516 -1.98 -46.95 -34.95
CA LEU A 516 -3.10 -47.90 -35.05
C LEU A 516 -3.06 -48.50 -36.46
#